data_AF-A0A838VIW3-F1
#
_entry.id   AF-A0A838VIW3-F1
#
_cell.length_a   1.000
_cell.length_b   1.000
_cell.length_c   1.000
_cell.angle_alpha   90.00
_cell.angle_beta   90.00
_cell.angle_gamma   90.00
#
_symmetry.space_group_name_H-M   'P 1'
#
loop_
_entity.id
_entity.type
_entity.pdbx_description
1 polymer ?
#
loop_
_entity_poly.entity_id
_entity_poly.type
_entity_poly.pdbx_seq_one_letter_code
_entity_poly.pdbx_strand_id
1 'polypeptide(L)'
;MIYQTPLSNVVEDANAWELQIESHPSVSSKFKRLLDIIGSVVGLTILAILFVPIAIAIKLDSPGAIFYTQERYGLHGRPFMLLK
;
A
#
# COMPACT_ATOMS: atom_id res chain seq x y z
N MET A 1 14.10 -21.27 25.54
CA MET A 1 12.99 -22.23 25.38
C MET A 1 12.36 -21.96 24.02
N ILE A 2 12.83 -22.65 22.99
CA ILE A 2 12.32 -22.49 21.61
C ILE A 2 11.12 -23.41 21.49
N TYR A 3 9.92 -22.85 21.35
CA TYR A 3 8.72 -23.64 21.09
C TYR A 3 8.85 -24.27 19.71
N GLN A 4 9.05 -25.59 19.65
CA GLN A 4 8.85 -26.37 18.42
C GLN A 4 7.36 -26.61 18.28
N THR A 5 6.62 -25.63 17.76
CA THR A 5 5.26 -25.90 17.30
C THR A 5 5.35 -26.77 16.04
N PRO A 6 4.57 -27.85 15.94
CA PRO A 6 4.58 -28.72 14.77
C PRO A 6 4.06 -27.95 13.54
N LEU A 7 4.73 -28.13 12.40
CA LEU A 7 4.43 -27.47 11.12
C LEU A 7 2.97 -27.65 10.67
N SER A 8 2.34 -28.77 11.03
CA SER A 8 0.92 -29.03 10.76
C SER A 8 0.01 -27.95 11.35
N ASN A 9 0.27 -27.52 12.58
CA ASN A 9 -0.57 -26.55 13.28
C ASN A 9 -0.39 -25.15 12.67
N VAL A 10 0.82 -24.82 12.22
CA VAL A 10 1.10 -23.55 11.54
C VAL A 10 0.35 -23.47 10.20
N VAL A 11 0.27 -24.59 9.45
CA VAL A 11 -0.47 -24.67 8.19
C VAL A 11 -1.98 -24.61 8.44
N GLU A 12 -2.48 -25.33 9.45
CA GLU A 12 -3.90 -25.35 9.81
C GLU A 12 -4.38 -23.97 10.28
N ASP A 13 -3.58 -23.29 11.11
CA ASP A 13 -3.81 -21.90 11.51
C ASP A 13 -3.75 -20.96 10.30
N ALA A 14 -2.73 -21.05 9.43
CA ALA A 14 -2.61 -20.24 8.22
C ALA A 14 -3.86 -20.34 7.32
N ASN A 15 -4.37 -21.56 7.12
CA ASN A 15 -5.58 -21.80 6.36
C ASN A 15 -6.82 -21.22 7.08
N ALA A 16 -6.86 -21.26 8.41
CA ALA A 16 -7.94 -20.66 9.21
C ALA A 16 -7.97 -19.13 9.10
N TRP A 17 -6.80 -18.46 9.07
CA TRP A 17 -6.70 -17.01 8.88
C TRP A 17 -7.12 -16.58 7.47
N GLU A 18 -6.79 -17.37 6.44
CA GLU A 18 -7.13 -17.09 5.05
C GLU A 18 -8.64 -17.16 4.79
N LEU A 19 -9.35 -18.03 5.52
CA LEU A 19 -10.80 -18.20 5.45
C LEU A 19 -11.62 -17.09 6.14
N GLN A 20 -10.99 -16.25 6.97
CA GLN A 20 -11.69 -15.27 7.82
C GLN A 20 -11.59 -13.80 7.33
N ILE A 21 -10.85 -13.50 6.27
CA ILE A 21 -10.76 -12.14 5.74
C ILE A 21 -11.97 -11.84 4.84
N GLU A 22 -13.15 -11.79 5.44
CA GLU A 22 -14.29 -11.15 4.80
C GLU A 22 -14.06 -9.64 4.74
N SER A 23 -14.04 -9.10 3.53
CA SER A 23 -13.86 -7.66 3.34
C SER A 23 -15.07 -6.91 3.88
N HIS A 24 -14.82 -5.91 4.72
CA HIS A 24 -15.89 -5.05 5.23
C HIS A 24 -16.68 -4.44 4.05
N PRO A 25 -18.03 -4.32 4.13
CA PRO A 25 -18.87 -3.88 3.00
C PRO A 25 -18.47 -2.52 2.41
N SER A 26 -17.82 -1.66 3.19
CA SER A 26 -17.25 -0.38 2.73
C SER A 26 -16.27 -0.52 1.57
N VAL A 27 -15.59 -1.67 1.45
CA VAL A 27 -14.62 -1.96 0.37
C VAL A 27 -15.30 -1.99 -0.99
N SER A 28 -16.55 -2.45 -1.08
CA SER A 28 -17.33 -2.50 -2.32
C SER A 28 -18.01 -1.18 -2.70
N SER A 29 -17.87 -0.13 -1.90
CA SER A 29 -18.55 1.15 -2.12
C SER A 29 -18.01 1.88 -3.36
N LYS A 30 -18.84 1.96 -4.41
CA LYS A 30 -18.52 2.71 -5.63
C LYS A 30 -18.34 4.20 -5.38
N PHE A 31 -19.14 4.77 -4.47
CA PHE A 31 -19.03 6.19 -4.12
C PHE A 31 -17.70 6.50 -3.46
N LYS A 32 -17.26 5.66 -2.50
CA LYS A 32 -15.94 5.81 -1.88
C LYS A 32 -14.83 5.74 -2.91
N ARG A 33 -14.89 4.76 -3.83
CA ARG A 33 -13.90 4.63 -4.91
C ARG A 33 -13.84 5.87 -5.80
N LEU A 34 -14.99 6.43 -6.17
CA LEU A 34 -15.05 7.65 -6.97
C LEU A 34 -14.43 8.85 -6.23
N LEU A 35 -14.76 9.01 -4.95
CA LEU A 35 -14.22 10.06 -4.10
C LEU A 35 -12.70 9.94 -3.93
N ASP A 36 -12.17 8.74 -3.72
CA ASP A 36 -10.74 8.48 -3.60
C ASP A 36 -9.99 8.85 -4.91
N ILE A 37 -10.58 8.56 -6.07
CA ILE A 37 -10.00 8.92 -7.38
C ILE A 37 -10.00 10.44 -7.59
N ILE A 38 -11.15 11.10 -7.40
CA ILE A 38 -11.26 12.54 -7.61
C ILE A 38 -10.37 13.29 -6.62
N GLY A 39 -10.41 12.91 -5.35
CA GLY A 39 -9.59 13.51 -4.30
C GLY A 39 -8.09 13.33 -4.55
N SER A 40 -7.66 12.15 -4.99
CA SER A 40 -6.24 11.92 -5.31
C SER A 40 -5.78 12.73 -6.53
N VAL A 41 -6.58 12.84 -7.59
CA VAL A 41 -6.23 13.67 -8.76
C VAL A 41 -6.10 15.15 -8.38
N VAL A 42 -7.06 15.69 -7.63
CA VAL A 42 -7.03 17.09 -7.18
C VAL A 42 -5.83 17.32 -6.25
N GLY A 43 -5.64 16.47 -5.26
CA GLY A 43 -4.52 16.56 -4.32
C GLY A 43 -3.16 16.47 -5.00
N LEU A 44 -2.99 15.52 -5.93
CA LEU A 44 -1.76 15.38 -6.71
C LEU A 44 -1.49 16.59 -7.60
N THR A 45 -2.53 17.18 -8.21
CA THR A 45 -2.37 18.36 -9.06
C THR A 45 -1.87 19.56 -8.26
N ILE A 46 -2.45 19.79 -7.07
CA ILE A 46 -2.03 20.88 -6.18
C ILE A 46 -0.61 20.64 -5.67
N LEU A 47 -0.32 19.42 -5.21
CA LEU A 47 1.00 19.07 -4.68
C LEU A 47 2.09 19.03 -5.76
N ALA A 48 1.76 18.75 -7.02
CA ALA A 48 2.73 18.74 -8.11
C ALA A 48 3.46 20.08 -8.24
N ILE A 49 2.75 21.20 -8.04
CA ILE A 49 3.35 22.55 -8.07
C ILE A 49 4.47 22.67 -7.02
N LEU A 50 4.27 22.06 -5.83
CA LEU A 50 5.26 22.05 -4.75
C LEU A 50 6.36 20.99 -4.97
N PHE A 51 6.03 19.82 -5.51
CA PHE A 51 6.99 18.74 -5.68
C PHE A 51 8.01 18.99 -6.79
N VAL A 52 7.68 19.77 -7.84
CA VAL A 52 8.63 20.11 -8.91
C VAL A 52 9.90 20.79 -8.37
N PRO A 53 9.84 21.91 -7.63
CA PRO A 53 11.06 22.54 -7.09
C PRO A 53 11.77 21.65 -6.07
N ILE A 54 11.05 20.86 -5.26
CA ILE A 54 11.66 19.91 -4.31
C ILE A 54 12.46 18.84 -5.05
N ALA A 55 11.89 18.26 -6.11
CA ALA A 55 12.56 17.25 -6.92
C ALA A 55 13.84 17.78 -7.58
N ILE A 56 13.80 19.03 -8.07
CA ILE A 56 14.98 19.72 -8.60
C ILE A 56 16.03 19.91 -7.51
N ALA A 57 15.65 20.42 -6.33
CA ALA A 57 16.57 20.63 -5.22
C ALA A 57 17.26 19.32 -4.78
N ILE A 58 16.49 18.23 -4.63
CA ILE A 58 17.03 16.91 -4.27
C ILE A 58 18.08 16.44 -5.29
N LYS A 59 17.82 16.64 -6.59
CA LYS A 59 18.74 16.23 -7.67
C LYS A 59 20.01 17.06 -7.75
N LEU A 60 19.95 18.32 -7.32
CA LEU A 60 21.11 19.20 -7.26
C LEU A 60 21.96 18.94 -6.01
N ASP A 61 21.33 18.60 -4.88
CA ASP A 61 22.01 18.39 -3.59
C ASP A 61 22.53 16.96 -3.41
N SER A 62 21.81 15.94 -3.93
CA SER A 62 22.18 14.54 -3.78
C SER A 62 21.95 13.73 -5.07
N PRO A 63 22.76 12.69 -5.35
CA PRO A 63 22.51 11.78 -6.47
C PRO A 63 21.33 10.81 -6.21
N GLY A 64 20.58 10.99 -5.12
CA GLY A 64 19.52 10.08 -4.69
C GLY A 64 18.36 9.94 -5.68
N ALA A 65 17.66 8.81 -5.59
CA ALA A 65 16.38 8.63 -6.26
C ALA A 65 15.31 9.50 -5.58
N ILE A 66 14.49 10.19 -6.38
CA ILE A 66 13.39 11.02 -5.86
C ILE A 66 12.25 10.15 -5.32
N PHE A 67 12.03 8.99 -5.95
CA PHE A 67 10.99 8.06 -5.58
C PHE A 67 11.59 6.73 -5.17
N TYR A 68 11.01 6.15 -4.11
CA TYR A 68 11.29 4.79 -3.66
C TYR A 68 10.03 3.93 -3.80
N THR A 69 10.19 2.63 -3.98
CA THR A 69 9.03 1.72 -4.07
C THR A 69 9.17 0.59 -3.06
N GLN A 70 8.04 0.20 -2.45
CA GLN A 70 7.95 -0.90 -1.50
C GLN A 70 6.77 -1.80 -1.84
N GLU A 71 6.97 -3.11 -1.89
CA GLU A 71 5.87 -4.06 -2.07
C GLU A 71 5.01 -4.15 -0.80
N ARG A 72 3.68 -4.14 -0.97
CA ARG A 72 2.69 -4.31 0.10
C ARG A 72 1.55 -5.20 -0.38
N TYR A 73 0.98 -5.98 0.53
CA TYR A 73 -0.23 -6.77 0.26
C TYR A 73 -1.48 -5.91 0.49
N GLY A 74 -2.34 -5.82 -0.53
CA GLY A 74 -3.54 -4.99 -0.56
C GLY A 74 -4.84 -5.81 -0.49
N LEU A 75 -5.87 -5.33 -1.19
CA LEU A 75 -7.20 -5.97 -1.22
C LEU A 75 -7.11 -7.42 -1.70
N HIS A 76 -7.71 -8.35 -0.93
CA HIS A 76 -7.66 -9.80 -1.16
C HIS A 76 -6.22 -10.35 -1.24
N GLY A 77 -5.29 -9.77 -0.48
CA GLY A 77 -3.90 -10.21 -0.48
C GLY A 77 -3.18 -9.98 -1.82
N ARG A 78 -3.71 -9.14 -2.71
CA ARG A 78 -3.02 -8.85 -3.97
C ARG A 78 -1.82 -7.92 -3.72
N PRO A 79 -0.60 -8.29 -4.14
CA PRO A 79 0.56 -7.42 -3.98
C PRO A 79 0.42 -6.16 -4.85
N PHE A 80 0.89 -5.03 -4.33
CA PHE A 80 1.02 -3.77 -5.06
C PHE A 80 2.25 -3.00 -4.61
N MET A 81 2.80 -2.17 -5.50
CA MET A 81 3.94 -1.31 -5.19
C MET A 81 3.45 0.01 -4.62
N LEU A 82 3.89 0.33 -3.40
CA LEU A 82 3.68 1.61 -2.76
C LEU A 82 4.84 2.55 -3.12
N LEU A 83 4.53 3.64 -3.80
CA LEU A 83 5.46 4.73 -4.08
C LEU A 83 5.64 5.59 -2.83
N LYS A 84 6.89 5.85 -2.44
CA LYS A 84 7.29 6.66 -1.30
C LYS A 84 8.23 7.78 -1.75
#